data_AF-A0A2V3U8F5-F1
#
_entry.id   AF-A0A2V3U8F5-F1
#
_cell.length_a   1.000
_cell.length_b   1.000
_cell.length_c   1.000
_cell.angle_alpha   90.00
_cell.angle_beta   90.00
_cell.angle_gamma   90.00
#
_symmetry.space_group_name_H-M   'P 1'
#
loop_
_entity.id
_entity.type
_entity.pdbx_description
1 polymer ?
#
loop_
_entity_poly.entity_id
_entity_poly.type
_entity_poly.pdbx_seq_one_letter_code
_entity_poly.pdbx_strand_id
1 'polypeptide(L)' 'MKAQPITLSETARLELEHWMETASPDEQVRARCILLAAAGARNNVISETVNLSEQAVGKYSPAENCIG' A
#
# COMPACT_ATOMS: atom_id res chain seq x y z
N MET A 1 -13.18 -4.47 -11.81
CA MET A 1 -12.41 -5.31 -12.76
C MET A 1 -11.85 -6.42 -11.88
N LYS A 2 -10.70 -7.05 -12.11
CA LYS A 2 -10.06 -7.85 -11.06
C LYS A 2 -8.76 -7.16 -10.68
N ALA A 3 -8.60 -6.87 -9.40
CA ALA A 3 -7.38 -6.41 -8.75
C ALA A 3 -6.18 -7.20 -9.27
N GLN A 4 -5.29 -6.53 -10.00
CA GLN A 4 -4.00 -7.12 -10.31
C GLN A 4 -3.08 -6.93 -9.10
N PRO A 5 -2.48 -8.02 -8.58
CA PRO A 5 -1.51 -7.91 -7.52
C PRO A 5 -0.37 -6.98 -7.95
N ILE A 6 0.02 -6.07 -7.06
CA ILE A 6 1.18 -5.24 -7.28
C ILE A 6 2.39 -6.10 -6.96
N THR A 7 3.34 -6.19 -7.89
CA THR A 7 4.63 -6.81 -7.63
C THR A 7 5.69 -5.73 -7.71
N LEU A 8 6.38 -5.47 -6.61
CA LEU A 8 7.55 -4.60 -6.59
C LEU A 8 8.81 -5.43 -6.84
N SER A 9 9.72 -4.91 -7.65
CA SER A 9 11.09 -5.42 -7.67
C SER A 9 11.78 -5.10 -6.34
N GLU A 10 12.86 -5.83 -6.03
CA GLU A 10 13.65 -5.55 -4.83
C GLU A 10 14.18 -4.11 -4.81
N THR A 11 14.65 -3.62 -5.96
CA THR A 11 15.11 -2.23 -6.11
C THR A 11 13.99 -1.23 -5.83
N ALA A 12 12.81 -1.41 -6.43
CA ALA A 12 11.68 -0.51 -6.21
C ALA A 12 11.19 -0.53 -4.76
N ARG A 13 11.25 -1.69 -4.09
CA ARG A 13 10.94 -1.81 -2.66
C ARG A 13 11.92 -1.00 -1.82
N LEU A 14 13.23 -1.14 -2.07
CA LEU A 14 14.27 -0.42 -1.34
C LEU A 14 14.22 1.10 -1.59
N GLU A 15 13.99 1.53 -2.83
CA GLU A 15 13.81 2.94 -3.17
C GLU A 15 12.60 3.54 -2.45
N LEU A 16 11.49 2.80 -2.38
CA LEU A 16 10.29 3.25 -1.69
C LEU A 16 10.51 3.32 -0.17
N GLU A 17 11.19 2.34 0.42
CA GLU A 17 11.56 2.34 1.85
C GLU A 17 12.49 3.50 2.20
N HIS A 18 13.49 3.79 1.37
CA HIS A 18 14.39 4.92 1.59
C HIS A 18 13.68 6.27 1.42
N TRP A 19 12.80 6.39 0.41
CA TRP A 19 12.01 7.60 0.20
C TRP A 19 11.14 7.95 1.41
N MET A 20 10.57 6.94 2.09
CA MET A 20 9.75 7.14 3.29
C MET A 20 10.48 7.88 4.42
N GLU A 21 11.80 7.80 4.52
CA GLU A 21 12.58 8.46 5.56
C GLU A 21 12.47 10.00 5.50
N THR A 22 12.18 10.54 4.32
CA THR A 22 12.09 11.98 4.07
C THR A 22 10.67 12.45 3.71
N ALA A 23 9.75 11.51 3.55
CA ALA A 23 8.38 11.78 3.11
C ALA A 23 7.52 12.33 4.26
N SER A 24 6.47 13.08 3.91
CA SER A 24 5.46 13.53 4.89
C SER A 24 4.72 12.34 5.52
N PRO A 25 4.09 12.50 6.70
CA PRO A 25 3.35 11.41 7.35
C PRO A 25 2.32 10.73 6.43
N ASP A 26 1.57 11.51 5.65
CA ASP A 26 0.57 10.99 4.71
C ASP A 26 1.19 10.21 3.56
N GLU A 27 2.37 10.61 3.09
CA GLU A 27 3.14 9.89 2.07
C GLU A 27 3.73 8.59 2.61
N GLN A 28 4.21 8.58 3.85
CA GLN A 28 4.70 7.37 4.51
C GLN A 28 3.58 6.33 4.66
N VAL A 29 2.38 6.76 5.06
CA VAL A 29 1.22 5.87 5.16
C VAL A 29 0.87 5.27 3.80
N ARG A 30 0.90 6.08 2.73
CA ARG A 30 0.69 5.60 1.36
C ARG A 30 1.72 4.56 0.92
N ALA A 31 3.01 4.87 1.10
CA ALA A 31 4.10 3.95 0.78
C ALA A 31 3.97 2.63 1.54
N ARG A 32 3.61 2.69 2.82
CA ARG A 32 3.40 1.51 3.67
C ARG A 32 2.24 0.64 3.18
N CYS A 33 1.14 1.25 2.73
CA CYS A 33 0.04 0.51 2.09
C CYS A 33 0.52 -0.24 0.83
N ILE A 34 1.31 0.42 -0.02
CA ILE A 34 1.84 -0.16 -1.26
C ILE A 34 2.80 -1.32 -0.96
N LEU A 35 3.71 -1.16 0.02
CA LEU A 35 4.65 -2.21 0.44
C LEU A 35 3.92 -3.45 0.95
N LEU A 36 2.90 -3.27 1.80
CA LEU A 36 2.11 -4.38 2.34
C LEU A 36 1.29 -5.07 1.25
N ALA A 37 0.65 -4.30 0.37
CA ALA A 37 -0.09 -4.85 -0.76
C ALA A 37 0.82 -5.64 -1.71
N ALA A 38 2.04 -5.15 -1.95
CA ALA A 38 3.04 -5.84 -2.77
C ALA A 38 3.59 -7.11 -2.11
N ALA A 39 3.58 -7.17 -0.77
CA ALA A 39 3.87 -8.39 -0.01
C ALA A 39 2.69 -9.39 0.04
N GLY A 40 1.56 -9.07 -0.63
CA GLY A 40 0.37 -9.93 -0.69
C GLY A 40 -0.60 -9.76 0.47
N ALA A 41 -0.47 -8.71 1.29
CA ALA A 41 -1.43 -8.42 2.33
C ALA A 41 -2.79 -8.02 1.74
N ARG A 42 -3.87 -8.44 2.41
CA ARG A 42 -5.25 -8.06 2.06
C ARG A 42 -5.59 -6.69 2.67
N ASN A 43 -6.54 -5.97 2.09
CA ASN A 43 -6.93 -4.63 2.54
C ASN A 43 -7.30 -4.57 4.03
N ASN A 44 -7.97 -5.60 4.56
CA ASN A 44 -8.33 -5.69 5.97
C ASN A 44 -7.12 -5.85 6.92
N VAL A 45 -6.04 -6.49 6.46
CA VAL A 45 -4.79 -6.60 7.23
C VAL A 45 -4.01 -5.28 7.15
N ILE A 46 -4.01 -4.65 5.97
CA ILE A 46 -3.35 -3.37 5.76
C ILE A 46 -4.03 -2.29 6.60
N SER A 47 -5.36 -2.22 6.60
CA SER A 47 -6.16 -1.26 7.36
C SER A 47 -5.84 -1.31 8.86
N GLU A 48 -5.76 -2.51 9.43
CA GLU A 48 -5.33 -2.74 10.81
C GLU A 48 -3.88 -2.28 11.05
N THR A 49 -2.97 -2.57 10.10
CA THR A 49 -1.54 -2.26 10.24
C THR A 49 -1.26 -0.75 10.19
N VAL A 50 -1.96 -0.01 9.33
CA VAL A 50 -1.75 1.43 9.15
C VAL A 50 -2.79 2.30 9.88
N ASN A 51 -3.72 1.67 10.61
CA ASN A 51 -4.82 2.32 11.31
C ASN A 51 -5.66 3.24 10.40
N LEU A 52 -6.04 2.72 9.24
CA LEU A 52 -6.92 3.38 8.27
C LEU A 52 -8.17 2.54 8.01
N SER A 53 -9.22 3.14 7.45
CA SER A 53 -10.34 2.35 6.92
C SER A 53 -9.92 1.59 5.66
N GLU A 54 -10.53 0.43 5.40
CA GLU A 54 -10.29 -0.35 4.17
C GLU A 54 -10.55 0.48 2.91
N GLN A 55 -11.52 1.42 2.97
CA GLN A 55 -11.80 2.35 1.89
C GLN A 55 -10.64 3.33 1.64
N ALA A 56 -9.96 3.81 2.70
CA ALA A 56 -8.79 4.66 2.56
C ALA A 56 -7.60 3.88 1.98
N VAL A 57 -7.40 2.63 2.41
CA VAL A 57 -6.37 1.72 1.85
C VAL A 57 -6.61 1.45 0.36
N GLY A 58 -7.85 1.22 -0.04
CA GLY A 58 -8.23 0.97 -1.44
C GLY A 58 -7.86 2.13 -2.39
N LYS A 59 -7.74 3.37 -1.89
CA LYS A 59 -7.28 4.52 -2.69
C LYS A 59 -5.79 4.46 -3.03
N TYR A 60 -4.99 3.70 -2.27
CA TYR A 60 -3.54 3.61 -2.41
C TYR A 60 -3.06 2.33 -3.08
N SER A 61 -3.93 1.33 -3.18
CA SER A 61 -3.65 0.13 -3.96
C SER A 61 -3.96 0.37 -5.44
N PRO A 62 -2.97 0.26 -6.35
CA PRO A 62 -3.22 0.07 -7.78
C PRO A 62 -4.23 -1.04 -8.10
N ALA A 63 -4.43 -1.96 -7.14
CA ALA A 63 -5.29 -3.12 -7.22
C ALA A 63 -6.73 -2.89 -6.74
N GLU A 64 -7.27 -1.67 -6.84
CA GLU A 64 -8.68 -1.34 -7.12
C GLU A 64 -9.34 -0.35 -6.17
N ASN A 65 -10.09 0.53 -6.83
CA ASN A 65 -11.47 0.87 -6.51
C ASN A 65 -12.37 -0.39 -6.37
N CYS A 66 -12.03 -1.35 -5.50
CA CYS A 66 -12.87 -2.51 -5.21
C CYS A 66 -13.62 -2.26 -3.92
N ILE A 67 -14.91 -2.02 -4.11
CA ILE A 67 -15.91 -1.77 -3.10
C ILE A 67 -16.60 -3.10 -2.80
N GLY A 68 -16.88 -3.33 -1.52
CA GLY A 68 -17.73 -4.38 -0.98
C GLY A 68 -18.00 -4.12 0.48
#